data_AF-A0A9D7FL54-F1
#
_entry.id   AF-A0A9D7FL54-F1
#
_cell.length_a   1.000
_cell.length_b   1.000
_cell.length_c   1.000
_cell.angle_alpha   90.00
_cell.angle_beta   90.00
_cell.angle_gamma   90.00
#
_symmetry.space_group_name_H-M   'P 1'
#
loop_
_entity.id
_entity.type
_entity.pdbx_description
1 polymer ?
#
loop_
_entity_poly.entity_id
_entity_poly.type
_entity_poly.pdbx_seq_one_letter_code
_entity_poly.pdbx_strand_id
1 'polypeptide(L)'
;MESFASEKTVILKDVRAEISRKFSKAEGLPDEDCLAIALDEKGQVVVETKGGFAAFQDGHWKKLDEAPPVFTQKGHLKKRVAGALKVDEKNIRDIAQGPGEQIAVALERGMMIKSQGSDWERAHPRAGHHSWSPVDVRAVGYSADGTLWFACLQGVGYQKNGEWTLHPVCEGLPYNDFTSLAAGPDGEVYFGTTEGAIRFDGTTWEYREGPRWLPDNDIRGVVVDKDGTSWFATAKGVGCIEQPLMKLSEKARKLEEDIDKHHRRTLYGYVIGAHLKNPGDRSEWSNEDNDNDGLWTGMYGAGECFAYGATNDPYHKERAKKAFEALRFLSQVTQGGEHPAPRGFPARSIRPASGPDPNVSEYTAEKDKEHRENQDPLWKIIHPRWPRRWAVVLEV
;
A
#
# COMPACT_ATOMS: atom_id res chain seq x y z
N MET A 1 -27.37 -23.06 20.65
CA MET A 1 -27.48 -21.66 21.13
C MET A 1 -26.18 -21.13 21.76
N GLU A 2 -25.06 -21.87 21.71
CA GLU A 2 -23.76 -21.43 22.24
C GLU A 2 -22.73 -21.06 21.15
N SER A 3 -23.08 -21.04 19.86
CA SER A 3 -22.14 -20.69 18.78
C SER A 3 -22.22 -19.24 18.28
N PHE A 4 -23.13 -18.41 18.81
CA PHE A 4 -23.29 -17.01 18.39
C PHE A 4 -22.61 -16.00 19.33
N ALA A 5 -22.11 -16.44 20.49
CA ALA A 5 -21.36 -15.59 21.41
C ALA A 5 -19.94 -15.27 20.89
N SER A 6 -19.42 -16.02 19.92
CA SER A 6 -18.10 -15.78 19.32
C SER A 6 -18.11 -14.74 18.19
N GLU A 7 -19.27 -14.46 17.56
CA GLU A 7 -19.36 -13.53 16.41
C GLU A 7 -19.27 -12.05 16.81
N LYS A 8 -19.84 -11.67 17.97
CA LYS A 8 -19.67 -10.30 18.51
C LYS A 8 -18.21 -9.96 18.81
N THR A 9 -17.38 -10.97 19.11
CA THR A 9 -15.95 -10.81 19.40
C THR A 9 -15.14 -10.47 18.14
N VAL A 10 -15.59 -10.86 16.95
CA VAL A 10 -14.88 -10.59 15.68
C VAL A 10 -15.09 -9.14 15.22
N ILE A 11 -16.28 -8.56 15.39
CA ILE A 11 -16.59 -7.18 14.99
C ILE A 11 -15.80 -6.16 15.83
N LEU A 12 -15.51 -6.51 17.09
CA LEU A 12 -14.69 -5.73 18.01
C LEU A 12 -13.21 -6.09 17.93
N LYS A 13 -12.79 -6.99 17.03
CA LYS A 13 -11.38 -7.31 16.86
C LYS A 13 -10.66 -6.09 16.31
N ASP A 14 -9.74 -5.60 17.09
CA ASP A 14 -8.83 -4.56 16.66
C ASP A 14 -7.93 -5.11 15.55
N VAL A 15 -7.80 -4.33 14.47
CA VAL A 15 -6.92 -4.61 13.35
C VAL A 15 -5.99 -3.43 13.15
N ARG A 16 -4.75 -3.72 12.75
CA ARG A 16 -3.84 -2.70 12.23
C ARG A 16 -4.20 -2.47 10.78
N ALA A 17 -4.81 -1.33 10.49
CA ALA A 17 -5.13 -0.93 9.12
C ALA A 17 -3.99 -0.10 8.57
N GLU A 18 -3.45 -0.47 7.41
CA GLU A 18 -2.44 0.36 6.76
C GLU A 18 -3.09 1.55 6.05
N ILE A 19 -2.61 2.75 6.36
CA ILE A 19 -3.03 3.99 5.71
C ILE A 19 -1.77 4.63 5.13
N SER A 20 -1.70 4.72 3.80
CA SER A 20 -0.62 5.40 3.11
C SER A 20 -0.91 6.88 2.94
N ARG A 21 0.09 7.72 3.21
CA ARG A 21 0.12 9.14 2.88
C ARG A 21 1.38 9.45 2.08
N LYS A 22 1.28 10.46 1.24
CA LYS A 22 2.36 10.91 0.35
C LYS A 22 2.50 12.41 0.54
N PHE A 23 3.74 12.85 0.70
CA PHE A 23 4.08 14.24 0.95
C PHE A 23 5.00 14.75 -0.16
N SER A 24 4.69 15.94 -0.65
CA SER A 24 5.35 16.65 -1.74
C SER A 24 5.67 18.08 -1.30
N LYS A 25 6.05 18.95 -2.26
CA LYS A 25 6.16 20.40 -2.01
C LYS A 25 4.84 21.01 -1.52
N ALA A 26 3.70 20.47 -1.93
CA ALA A 26 2.39 20.96 -1.50
C ALA A 26 2.16 20.79 0.00
N GLU A 27 2.81 19.79 0.62
CA GLU A 27 2.72 19.52 2.06
C GLU A 27 3.93 20.07 2.86
N GLY A 28 4.74 20.93 2.24
CA GLY A 28 5.80 21.70 2.92
C GLY A 28 7.22 21.16 2.76
N LEU A 29 7.43 20.12 1.93
CA LEU A 29 8.79 19.67 1.64
C LEU A 29 9.59 20.76 0.88
N PRO A 30 10.87 21.00 1.23
CA PRO A 30 11.71 21.94 0.50
C PRO A 30 11.98 21.49 -0.95
N ASP A 31 12.16 20.19 -1.16
CA ASP A 31 12.21 19.56 -2.47
C ASP A 31 11.60 18.15 -2.44
N GLU A 32 11.17 17.63 -3.60
CA GLU A 32 10.63 16.27 -3.70
C GLU A 32 11.74 15.23 -3.84
N ASP A 33 12.92 15.64 -4.31
CA ASP A 33 14.08 14.77 -4.42
C ASP A 33 14.68 14.53 -3.02
N CYS A 34 14.15 13.55 -2.29
CA CYS A 34 14.54 13.22 -0.92
C CYS A 34 15.77 12.31 -0.94
N LEU A 35 16.83 12.74 -0.25
CA LEU A 35 18.15 12.09 -0.27
C LEU A 35 18.35 11.14 0.91
N ALA A 36 17.82 11.49 2.07
CA ALA A 36 17.89 10.67 3.28
C ALA A 36 16.75 11.01 4.25
N ILE A 37 16.41 10.06 5.11
CA ILE A 37 15.44 10.25 6.20
C ILE A 37 16.01 9.66 7.49
N ALA A 38 15.71 10.29 8.61
CA ALA A 38 16.19 9.89 9.93
C ALA A 38 15.18 10.24 11.02
N LEU A 39 15.33 9.62 12.19
CA LEU A 39 14.77 10.11 13.44
C LEU A 39 15.85 10.93 14.15
N ASP A 40 15.49 12.11 14.65
CA ASP A 40 16.38 12.91 15.49
C ASP A 40 16.44 12.36 16.94
N GLU A 41 17.22 13.01 17.81
CA GLU A 41 17.40 12.61 19.21
C GLU A 41 16.09 12.65 20.03
N LYS A 42 15.06 13.34 19.54
CA LYS A 42 13.73 13.42 20.16
C LYS A 42 12.74 12.43 19.53
N GLY A 43 13.18 11.65 18.54
CA GLY A 43 12.33 10.77 17.74
C GLY A 43 11.48 11.49 16.70
N GLN A 44 11.78 12.76 16.39
CA GLN A 44 11.11 13.50 15.32
C GLN A 44 11.65 13.04 13.96
N VAL A 45 10.76 12.82 13.00
CA VAL A 45 11.13 12.48 11.63
C VAL A 45 11.70 13.71 10.94
N VAL A 46 12.93 13.58 10.42
CA VAL A 46 13.63 14.61 9.65
C VAL A 46 14.07 14.05 8.31
N VAL A 47 14.05 14.89 7.28
CA VAL A 47 14.41 14.52 5.90
C VAL A 47 15.43 15.50 5.35
N GLU A 48 16.41 14.95 4.63
CA GLU A 48 17.31 15.70 3.76
C GLU A 48 16.75 15.60 2.33
N THR A 49 16.58 16.75 1.68
CA THR A 49 16.16 16.87 0.29
C THR A 49 17.19 17.66 -0.48
N LYS A 50 17.14 17.62 -1.81
CA LYS A 50 17.97 18.48 -2.66
C LYS A 50 17.81 19.98 -2.36
N GLY A 51 16.65 20.39 -1.83
CA GLY A 51 16.34 21.78 -1.46
C GLY A 51 16.65 22.16 -0.01
N GLY A 52 17.27 21.26 0.75
CA GLY A 52 17.61 21.45 2.17
C GLY A 52 16.88 20.47 3.10
N PHE A 53 16.83 20.80 4.38
CA PHE A 53 16.31 19.91 5.42
C PHE A 53 14.89 20.30 5.84
N ALA A 54 14.11 19.32 6.28
CA ALA A 54 12.82 19.55 6.90
C ALA A 54 12.55 18.57 8.05
N ALA A 55 11.71 18.99 8.99
CA ALA A 55 11.17 18.15 10.05
C ALA A 55 9.66 17.99 9.89
N PHE A 56 9.15 16.80 10.20
CA PHE A 56 7.71 16.56 10.24
C PHE A 56 7.14 17.05 11.57
N GLN A 57 6.18 17.97 11.51
CA GLN A 57 5.54 18.57 12.68
C GLN A 57 4.07 18.86 12.39
N ASP A 58 3.18 18.45 13.29
CA ASP A 58 1.74 18.78 13.24
C ASP A 58 1.07 18.42 11.89
N GLY A 59 1.46 17.30 11.28
CA GLY A 59 0.89 16.82 10.02
C GLY A 59 1.54 17.39 8.74
N HIS A 60 2.53 18.28 8.87
CA HIS A 60 3.17 18.97 7.75
C HIS A 60 4.70 18.94 7.84
N TRP A 61 5.37 19.17 6.71
CA TRP A 61 6.82 19.35 6.68
C TRP A 61 7.18 20.81 6.89
N LYS A 62 8.11 21.06 7.81
CA LYS A 62 8.64 22.39 8.09
C LYS A 62 10.11 22.43 7.72
N LYS A 63 10.47 23.32 6.79
CA LYS A 63 11.86 23.58 6.43
C LYS A 63 12.69 24.00 7.65
N LEU A 64 13.91 23.48 7.72
CA LEU A 64 14.91 23.83 8.72
C LEU A 64 16.01 24.69 8.10
N ASP A 65 16.55 25.62 8.89
CA ASP A 65 17.62 26.51 8.43
C ASP A 65 19.00 25.83 8.44
N GLU A 66 19.17 24.82 9.30
CA GLU A 66 20.42 24.08 9.48
C GLU A 66 20.19 22.57 9.39
N ALA A 67 21.26 21.84 9.10
CA ALA A 67 21.22 20.38 9.05
C ALA A 67 20.97 19.79 10.46
N PRO A 68 19.95 18.93 10.63
CA PRO A 68 19.78 18.17 11.86
C PRO A 68 21.07 17.42 12.25
N PRO A 69 21.47 17.43 13.54
CA PRO A 69 22.71 16.80 13.98
C PRO A 69 22.85 15.35 13.53
N VAL A 70 21.77 14.58 13.47
CA VAL A 70 21.77 13.17 13.03
C VAL A 70 22.42 12.95 11.65
N PHE A 71 22.25 13.89 10.70
CA PHE A 71 22.87 13.77 9.37
C PHE A 71 24.38 14.05 9.40
N THR A 72 24.83 14.96 10.26
CA THR A 72 26.26 15.27 10.45
C THR A 72 26.99 14.24 11.32
N GLN A 73 26.35 13.75 12.39
CA GLN A 73 26.89 12.77 13.32
C GLN A 73 27.19 11.43 12.62
N LYS A 74 26.34 11.00 11.67
CA LYS A 74 26.59 9.80 10.85
C LYS A 74 27.94 9.88 10.12
N GLY A 75 28.30 11.02 9.55
CA GLY A 75 29.60 11.21 8.88
C GLY A 75 30.80 11.11 9.83
N HIS A 76 30.68 11.68 11.03
CA HIS A 76 31.73 11.56 12.07
C HIS A 76 31.89 10.12 12.56
N LEU A 77 30.79 9.41 12.77
CA LEU A 77 30.80 7.99 13.17
C LEU A 77 31.48 7.14 12.09
N LYS A 78 31.15 7.37 10.81
CA LYS A 78 31.74 6.66 9.67
C LYS A 78 33.26 6.78 9.63
N LYS A 79 33.79 8.00 9.80
CA LYS A 79 35.24 8.25 9.87
C LYS A 79 35.91 7.52 11.03
N ARG A 80 35.30 7.56 12.22
CA ARG A 80 35.84 6.88 13.41
C ARG A 80 35.88 5.36 13.24
N VAL A 81 34.81 4.78 12.71
CA VAL A 81 34.71 3.33 12.44
C VAL A 81 35.68 2.92 11.34
N ALA A 82 35.83 3.70 10.27
CA ALA A 82 36.80 3.46 9.21
C ALA A 82 38.23 3.37 9.75
N GLY A 83 38.62 4.31 10.63
CA GLY A 83 39.92 4.30 11.31
C GLY A 83 40.12 3.08 12.21
N ALA A 84 39.09 2.68 12.96
CA ALA A 84 39.15 1.52 13.85
C ALA A 84 39.27 0.19 13.08
N LEU A 85 38.56 0.07 11.94
CA LEU A 85 38.58 -1.11 11.08
C LEU A 85 39.76 -1.11 10.08
N LYS A 86 40.49 0.01 9.96
CA LYS A 86 41.55 0.23 8.96
C LYS A 86 41.04 0.00 7.52
N VAL A 87 39.85 0.49 7.23
CA VAL A 87 39.23 0.45 5.89
C VAL A 87 39.03 1.85 5.34
N ASP A 88 38.91 1.97 4.02
CA ASP A 88 38.50 3.23 3.38
C ASP A 88 37.04 3.55 3.77
N GLU A 89 36.77 4.81 4.13
CA GLU A 89 35.43 5.28 4.50
C GLU A 89 34.41 5.00 3.38
N LYS A 90 34.82 5.05 2.11
CA LYS A 90 33.94 4.76 0.97
C LYS A 90 33.43 3.31 0.94
N ASN A 91 34.13 2.39 1.62
CA ASN A 91 33.76 0.98 1.66
C ASN A 91 32.71 0.68 2.73
N ILE A 92 32.44 1.62 3.64
CA ILE A 92 31.36 1.51 4.63
C ILE A 92 30.06 1.94 3.97
N ARG A 93 29.06 1.06 3.99
CA ARG A 93 27.73 1.31 3.44
C ARG A 93 26.78 1.81 4.51
N ASP A 94 26.81 1.18 5.69
CA ASP A 94 25.91 1.49 6.79
C ASP A 94 26.50 1.09 8.15
N ILE A 95 26.02 1.70 9.22
CA ILE A 95 26.45 1.45 10.60
C ILE A 95 25.21 1.44 11.50
N ALA A 96 25.03 0.35 12.24
CA ALA A 96 23.97 0.23 13.23
C ALA A 96 24.53 0.01 14.63
N GLN A 97 23.93 0.68 15.61
CA GLN A 97 24.20 0.45 17.02
C GLN A 97 23.08 -0.41 17.62
N GLY A 98 23.48 -1.47 18.31
CA GLY A 98 22.60 -2.40 19.00
C GLY A 98 22.67 -2.25 20.53
N PRO A 99 21.96 -3.12 21.27
CA PRO A 99 22.00 -3.12 22.73
C PRO A 99 23.42 -3.41 23.26
N GLY A 100 23.74 -2.88 24.45
CA GLY A 100 24.99 -3.21 25.14
C GLY A 100 26.26 -2.80 24.39
N GLU A 101 26.27 -1.62 23.74
CA GLU A 101 27.40 -1.12 22.93
C GLU A 101 27.73 -1.98 21.70
N GLN A 102 26.83 -2.87 21.27
CA GLN A 102 27.01 -3.62 20.04
C GLN A 102 27.02 -2.68 18.84
N ILE A 103 27.89 -2.95 17.86
CA ILE A 103 27.96 -2.20 16.60
C ILE A 103 28.06 -3.18 15.45
N ALA A 104 27.21 -3.01 14.45
CA ALA A 104 27.32 -3.68 13.16
C ALA A 104 27.70 -2.68 12.07
N VAL A 105 28.58 -3.09 11.17
CA VAL A 105 29.09 -2.26 10.07
C VAL A 105 28.92 -3.04 8.77
N ALA A 106 28.07 -2.51 7.89
CA ALA A 106 27.90 -3.01 6.54
C ALA A 106 29.04 -2.50 5.64
N LEU A 107 29.66 -3.41 4.90
CA LEU A 107 30.77 -3.10 4.01
C LEU A 107 30.51 -3.59 2.59
N GLU A 108 31.22 -3.03 1.62
CA GLU A 108 31.28 -3.55 0.25
C GLU A 108 31.66 -5.05 0.22
N ARG A 109 32.50 -5.49 1.18
CA ARG A 109 32.93 -6.88 1.30
C ARG A 109 32.62 -7.43 2.69
N GLY A 110 31.37 -7.78 2.91
CA GLY A 110 30.90 -8.44 4.12
C GLY A 110 30.44 -7.47 5.20
N MET A 111 30.49 -7.91 6.44
CA MET A 111 30.02 -7.15 7.60
C MET A 111 30.99 -7.37 8.76
N MET A 112 31.20 -6.33 9.56
CA MET A 112 31.93 -6.42 10.82
C MET A 112 30.97 -6.21 11.99
N ILE A 113 31.13 -6.99 13.04
CA ILE A 113 30.36 -6.86 14.28
C ILE A 113 31.35 -6.61 15.40
N LYS A 114 30.95 -5.78 16.36
CA LYS A 114 31.64 -5.60 17.63
C LYS A 114 30.65 -5.85 18.74
N SER A 115 30.97 -6.81 19.60
CA SER A 115 30.22 -7.11 20.81
C SER A 115 30.81 -6.37 22.01
N GLN A 116 30.06 -6.32 23.12
CA GLN A 116 30.52 -5.67 24.34
C GLN A 116 31.84 -6.27 24.82
N GLY A 117 32.87 -5.43 24.97
CA GLY A 117 34.18 -5.86 25.44
C GLY A 117 34.98 -6.75 24.48
N SER A 118 34.50 -6.97 23.25
CA SER A 118 35.23 -7.74 22.23
C SER A 118 35.94 -6.85 21.22
N ASP A 119 36.93 -7.41 20.53
CA ASP A 119 37.45 -6.83 19.30
C ASP A 119 36.45 -7.00 18.15
N TRP A 120 36.73 -6.30 17.04
CA TRP A 120 35.97 -6.42 15.80
C TRP A 120 36.11 -7.82 15.20
N GLU A 121 34.99 -8.43 14.84
CA GLU A 121 34.94 -9.71 14.14
C GLU A 121 34.21 -9.58 12.81
N ARG A 122 34.63 -10.41 11.84
CA ARG A 122 33.93 -10.49 10.57
C ARG A 122 32.76 -11.45 10.73
N ALA A 123 31.57 -11.02 10.33
CA ALA A 123 30.39 -11.87 10.37
C ALA A 123 30.49 -12.96 9.30
N HIS A 124 30.19 -14.20 9.70
CA HIS A 124 30.08 -15.36 8.83
C HIS A 124 28.71 -16.01 9.02
N PRO A 125 27.63 -15.43 8.44
CA PRO A 125 26.28 -15.91 8.65
C PRO A 125 26.11 -17.35 8.17
N ARG A 126 25.63 -18.24 9.05
CA ARG A 126 25.44 -19.66 8.75
C ARG A 126 24.13 -20.18 9.32
N ALA A 127 23.23 -20.62 8.44
CA ALA A 127 21.93 -21.19 8.75
C ALA A 127 21.84 -22.62 8.19
N GLY A 128 21.95 -23.62 9.07
CA GLY A 128 21.99 -25.03 8.66
C GLY A 128 23.14 -25.34 7.68
N HIS A 129 22.78 -25.75 6.46
CA HIS A 129 23.72 -26.03 5.37
C HIS A 129 24.08 -24.80 4.53
N HIS A 130 23.42 -23.66 4.74
CA HIS A 130 23.71 -22.42 4.05
C HIS A 130 24.73 -21.60 4.85
N SER A 131 25.75 -21.10 4.16
CA SER A 131 26.72 -20.17 4.71
C SER A 131 26.92 -19.06 3.71
N TRP A 132 26.80 -17.81 4.15
CA TRP A 132 27.04 -16.65 3.30
C TRP A 132 28.41 -16.06 3.59
N SER A 133 29.09 -15.68 2.52
CA SER A 133 30.13 -14.64 2.54
C SER A 133 29.49 -13.41 1.91
N PRO A 134 28.79 -12.56 2.69
CA PRO A 134 28.01 -11.47 2.13
C PRO A 134 28.91 -10.55 1.30
N VAL A 135 28.41 -10.12 0.15
CA VAL A 135 29.05 -9.11 -0.69
C VAL A 135 28.08 -7.97 -0.89
N ASP A 136 28.60 -6.76 -0.94
CA ASP A 136 27.81 -5.53 -1.03
C ASP A 136 26.69 -5.50 0.03
N VAL A 137 27.08 -5.57 1.32
CA VAL A 137 26.11 -5.42 2.40
C VAL A 137 25.68 -3.96 2.41
N ARG A 138 24.42 -3.71 2.09
CA ARG A 138 23.89 -2.36 1.85
C ARG A 138 23.33 -1.73 3.11
N ALA A 139 22.74 -2.53 3.98
CA ALA A 139 22.11 -2.03 5.19
C ALA A 139 22.26 -3.03 6.35
N VAL A 140 22.37 -2.51 7.56
CA VAL A 140 22.35 -3.25 8.82
C VAL A 140 21.46 -2.53 9.82
N GLY A 141 20.83 -3.26 10.73
CA GLY A 141 20.02 -2.63 11.78
C GLY A 141 19.68 -3.60 12.90
N TYR A 142 19.33 -3.04 14.07
CA TYR A 142 18.90 -3.83 15.22
C TYR A 142 17.41 -3.62 15.47
N SER A 143 16.67 -4.71 15.66
CA SER A 143 15.32 -4.66 16.22
C SER A 143 15.36 -4.37 17.72
N ALA A 144 14.23 -3.95 18.29
CA ALA A 144 14.10 -3.65 19.72
C ALA A 144 14.46 -4.84 20.64
N ASP A 145 14.31 -6.08 20.15
CA ASP A 145 14.68 -7.30 20.87
C ASP A 145 16.18 -7.66 20.75
N GLY A 146 16.98 -6.81 20.11
CA GLY A 146 18.41 -7.02 19.88
C GLY A 146 18.75 -7.91 18.68
N THR A 147 17.76 -8.31 17.87
CA THR A 147 18.01 -9.05 16.63
C THR A 147 18.79 -8.17 15.64
N LEU A 148 19.96 -8.62 15.20
CA LEU A 148 20.74 -7.96 14.14
C LEU A 148 20.21 -8.39 12.77
N TRP A 149 19.81 -7.45 11.95
CA TRP A 149 19.41 -7.66 10.56
C TRP A 149 20.46 -7.10 9.61
N PHE A 150 20.58 -7.71 8.44
CA PHE A 150 21.35 -7.18 7.32
C PHE A 150 20.68 -7.49 5.98
N ALA A 151 20.94 -6.63 4.99
CA ALA A 151 20.52 -6.82 3.62
C ALA A 151 21.71 -6.69 2.67
N CYS A 152 21.82 -7.63 1.72
CA CYS A 152 22.88 -7.67 0.72
C CYS A 152 22.36 -8.26 -0.58
N LEU A 153 23.20 -8.29 -1.62
CA LEU A 153 22.80 -8.77 -2.95
C LEU A 153 22.21 -10.19 -2.95
N GLN A 154 22.69 -11.04 -2.03
CA GLN A 154 22.22 -12.42 -1.87
C GLN A 154 20.82 -12.52 -1.23
N GLY A 155 20.36 -11.50 -0.53
CA GLY A 155 19.09 -11.46 0.17
C GLY A 155 19.18 -10.80 1.54
N VAL A 156 18.29 -11.20 2.44
CA VAL A 156 18.21 -10.69 3.80
C VAL A 156 18.62 -11.78 4.77
N GLY A 157 19.31 -11.40 5.86
CA GLY A 157 19.55 -12.31 6.97
C GLY A 157 19.44 -11.62 8.30
N TYR A 158 19.26 -12.41 9.34
CA TYR A 158 19.26 -11.90 10.71
C TYR A 158 19.91 -12.87 11.70
N GLN A 159 20.46 -12.32 12.77
CA GLN A 159 20.97 -13.05 13.91
C GLN A 159 20.13 -12.78 15.14
N LYS A 160 19.51 -13.83 15.69
CA LYS A 160 18.75 -13.77 16.93
C LYS A 160 19.33 -14.78 17.91
N ASN A 161 19.68 -14.34 19.11
CA ASN A 161 20.29 -15.19 20.14
C ASN A 161 21.53 -15.96 19.66
N GLY A 162 22.34 -15.36 18.78
CA GLY A 162 23.53 -15.97 18.19
C GLY A 162 23.29 -16.87 16.97
N GLU A 163 22.04 -17.23 16.69
CA GLU A 163 21.67 -18.08 15.55
C GLU A 163 21.30 -17.24 14.32
N TRP A 164 21.83 -17.64 13.16
CA TRP A 164 21.55 -16.97 11.89
C TRP A 164 20.36 -17.61 11.18
N THR A 165 19.51 -16.77 10.61
CA THR A 165 18.51 -17.13 9.60
C THR A 165 18.79 -16.35 8.32
N LEU A 166 18.67 -17.00 7.18
CA LEU A 166 18.99 -16.44 5.87
C LEU A 166 17.80 -16.63 4.93
N HIS A 167 17.40 -15.56 4.27
CA HIS A 167 16.34 -15.52 3.28
C HIS A 167 16.94 -15.11 1.93
N PRO A 168 17.34 -16.08 1.09
CA PRO A 168 17.87 -15.80 -0.23
C PRO A 168 16.77 -15.27 -1.15
N VAL A 169 17.18 -14.49 -2.16
CA VAL A 169 16.24 -13.90 -3.12
C VAL A 169 15.41 -14.96 -3.86
N CYS A 170 16.01 -16.12 -4.14
CA CYS A 170 15.33 -17.23 -4.82
C CYS A 170 14.20 -17.87 -4.00
N GLU A 171 14.05 -17.53 -2.72
CA GLU A 171 12.98 -18.02 -1.85
C GLU A 171 11.80 -17.03 -1.73
N GLY A 172 11.73 -16.04 -2.64
CA GLY A 172 10.53 -15.22 -2.81
C GLY A 172 10.66 -13.75 -2.39
N LEU A 173 11.88 -13.23 -2.16
CA LEU A 173 12.06 -11.78 -2.07
C LEU A 173 11.85 -11.17 -3.46
N PRO A 174 10.96 -10.17 -3.61
CA PRO A 174 10.60 -9.63 -4.91
C PRO A 174 11.74 -8.86 -5.58
N TYR A 175 12.68 -8.35 -4.78
CA TYR A 175 13.75 -7.48 -5.24
C TYR A 175 14.99 -7.55 -4.31
N ASN A 176 16.18 -7.23 -4.83
CA ASN A 176 17.44 -7.41 -4.11
C ASN A 176 18.49 -6.29 -4.25
N ASP A 177 18.21 -5.21 -4.98
CA ASP A 177 19.04 -3.99 -4.88
C ASP A 177 18.54 -3.13 -3.72
N PHE A 178 18.97 -3.53 -2.52
CA PHE A 178 18.62 -2.88 -1.26
C PHE A 178 19.34 -1.54 -1.09
N THR A 179 18.66 -0.58 -0.46
CA THR A 179 19.17 0.78 -0.22
C THR A 179 19.24 1.11 1.27
N SER A 180 18.34 0.55 2.09
CA SER A 180 18.21 0.89 3.50
C SER A 180 17.43 -0.17 4.28
N LEU A 181 17.51 -0.10 5.61
CA LEU A 181 16.82 -0.99 6.54
C LEU A 181 16.37 -0.21 7.77
N ALA A 182 15.14 -0.45 8.22
CA ALA A 182 14.66 0.03 9.50
C ALA A 182 13.81 -1.03 10.20
N ALA A 183 14.14 -1.32 11.46
CA ALA A 183 13.30 -2.14 12.32
C ALA A 183 12.36 -1.25 13.14
N GLY A 184 11.11 -1.69 13.25
CA GLY A 184 10.08 -1.04 14.04
C GLY A 184 9.96 -1.59 15.47
N PRO A 185 9.10 -0.95 16.29
CA PRO A 185 8.96 -1.30 17.70
C PRO A 185 8.28 -2.66 17.95
N ASP A 186 7.48 -3.18 17.01
CA ASP A 186 6.73 -4.44 17.17
C ASP A 186 7.40 -5.63 16.46
N GLY A 187 8.67 -5.48 16.08
CA GLY A 187 9.47 -6.53 15.43
C GLY A 187 9.33 -6.59 13.92
N GLU A 188 8.51 -5.73 13.31
CA GLU A 188 8.49 -5.54 11.87
C GLU A 188 9.80 -4.92 11.37
N VAL A 189 10.20 -5.28 10.16
CA VAL A 189 11.39 -4.73 9.52
C VAL A 189 11.04 -4.32 8.11
N TYR A 190 11.43 -3.10 7.75
CA TYR A 190 11.32 -2.58 6.40
C TYR A 190 12.70 -2.54 5.75
N PHE A 191 12.73 -2.93 4.48
CA PHE A 191 13.87 -2.86 3.59
C PHE A 191 13.50 -1.95 2.44
N GLY A 192 14.23 -0.84 2.29
CA GLY A 192 14.14 -0.01 1.10
C GLY A 192 14.90 -0.66 -0.05
N THR A 193 14.37 -0.56 -1.25
CA THR A 193 15.04 -0.97 -2.49
C THR A 193 14.95 0.13 -3.54
N THR A 194 15.64 -0.03 -4.66
CA THR A 194 15.45 0.87 -5.82
C THR A 194 14.11 0.65 -6.53
N GLU A 195 13.37 -0.41 -6.16
CA GLU A 195 12.04 -0.73 -6.66
C GLU A 195 11.11 -1.06 -5.48
N GLY A 196 10.69 -0.05 -4.75
CA GLY A 196 9.72 -0.14 -3.66
C GLY A 196 10.31 -0.50 -2.29
N ALA A 197 9.42 -0.90 -1.38
CA ALA A 197 9.79 -1.32 -0.03
C ALA A 197 9.29 -2.74 0.26
N ILE A 198 10.09 -3.52 0.96
CA ILE A 198 9.76 -4.86 1.41
C ILE A 198 9.60 -4.82 2.92
N ARG A 199 8.45 -5.28 3.43
CA ARG A 199 8.16 -5.42 4.86
C ARG A 199 8.21 -6.88 5.26
N PHE A 200 8.80 -7.17 6.40
CA PHE A 200 8.68 -8.45 7.09
C PHE A 200 8.00 -8.23 8.43
N ASP A 201 6.89 -8.92 8.68
CA ASP A 201 6.14 -8.79 9.95
C ASP A 201 6.54 -9.85 11.01
N GLY A 202 7.61 -10.61 10.75
CA GLY A 202 8.03 -11.76 11.55
C GLY A 202 7.55 -13.11 11.00
N THR A 203 6.56 -13.11 10.11
CA THR A 203 6.00 -14.33 9.50
C THR A 203 5.90 -14.23 7.97
N THR A 204 5.46 -13.08 7.47
CA THR A 204 5.13 -12.85 6.07
C THR A 204 5.96 -11.71 5.48
N TRP A 205 6.30 -11.87 4.21
CA TRP A 205 6.94 -10.86 3.39
C TRP A 205 5.88 -10.15 2.58
N GLU A 206 5.87 -8.83 2.63
CA GLU A 206 4.89 -8.01 1.94
C GLU A 206 5.59 -6.89 1.16
N TYR A 207 5.16 -6.67 -0.07
CA TYR A 207 5.80 -5.71 -0.97
C TYR A 207 4.95 -4.44 -1.13
N ARG A 208 5.59 -3.28 -1.15
CA ARG A 208 4.98 -1.96 -1.28
C ARG A 208 5.59 -1.27 -2.49
N GLU A 209 4.85 -1.27 -3.59
CA GLU A 209 5.25 -0.66 -4.85
C GLU A 209 4.17 0.31 -5.36
N GLY A 210 4.62 1.37 -6.01
CA GLY A 210 3.80 2.23 -6.84
C GLY A 210 2.92 3.20 -6.05
N PRO A 211 2.09 3.98 -6.77
CA PRO A 211 1.39 5.13 -6.21
C PRO A 211 0.32 4.76 -5.16
N ARG A 212 0.01 3.48 -4.97
CA ARG A 212 -0.84 3.01 -3.87
C ARG A 212 -0.15 3.21 -2.52
N TRP A 213 1.16 3.00 -2.46
CA TRP A 213 1.92 2.95 -1.22
C TRP A 213 2.92 4.10 -1.11
N LEU A 214 3.59 4.43 -2.20
CA LEU A 214 4.75 5.30 -2.21
C LEU A 214 4.60 6.41 -3.27
N PRO A 215 5.25 7.57 -3.07
CA PRO A 215 5.29 8.61 -4.10
C PRO A 215 6.23 8.26 -5.28
N ASP A 216 7.27 7.45 -5.02
CA ASP A 216 8.14 6.86 -6.04
C ASP A 216 8.69 5.50 -5.54
N ASN A 217 9.14 4.65 -6.46
CA ASN A 217 9.71 3.35 -6.14
C ASN A 217 11.17 3.42 -5.69
N ASP A 218 11.95 4.44 -6.09
CA ASP A 218 13.34 4.60 -5.67
C ASP A 218 13.41 5.03 -4.19
N ILE A 219 13.50 4.05 -3.28
CA ILE A 219 13.63 4.30 -1.84
C ILE A 219 15.08 4.61 -1.50
N ARG A 220 15.33 5.76 -0.89
CA ARG A 220 16.68 6.20 -0.49
C ARG A 220 16.94 6.12 1.01
N GLY A 221 15.88 5.97 1.78
CA GLY A 221 15.97 5.73 3.21
C GLY A 221 14.63 5.34 3.78
N VAL A 222 14.67 4.51 4.82
CA VAL A 222 13.50 4.14 5.62
C VAL A 222 13.78 4.40 7.09
N VAL A 223 12.79 4.90 7.82
CA VAL A 223 12.76 4.88 9.28
C VAL A 223 11.38 4.45 9.78
N VAL A 224 11.33 3.84 10.95
CA VAL A 224 10.07 3.52 11.65
C VAL A 224 10.09 4.29 12.97
N ASP A 225 9.07 5.12 13.20
CA ASP A 225 8.98 5.88 14.43
C ASP A 225 8.46 5.05 15.61
N LYS A 226 8.44 5.65 16.79
CA LYS A 226 8.01 5.00 18.04
C LYS A 226 6.56 4.50 18.02
N ASP A 227 5.72 5.04 17.13
CA ASP A 227 4.32 4.67 17.00
C ASP A 227 4.11 3.57 15.94
N GLY A 228 5.20 3.05 15.36
CA GLY A 228 5.19 2.03 14.31
C GLY A 228 4.89 2.61 12.92
N THR A 229 4.87 3.94 12.76
CA THR A 229 4.68 4.54 11.44
C THR A 229 5.97 4.47 10.66
N SER A 230 5.88 3.94 9.44
CA SER A 230 7.02 3.80 8.55
C SER A 230 7.09 4.97 7.57
N TRP A 231 8.28 5.52 7.42
CA TRP A 231 8.56 6.71 6.61
C TRP A 231 9.63 6.39 5.57
N PHE A 232 9.40 6.84 4.34
CA PHE A 232 10.18 6.48 3.17
C PHE A 232 10.62 7.74 2.43
N ALA A 233 11.92 8.05 2.42
CA ALA A 233 12.45 9.06 1.50
C ALA A 233 12.55 8.45 0.10
N THR A 234 11.97 9.12 -0.89
CA THR A 234 12.00 8.68 -2.29
C THR A 234 12.45 9.79 -3.24
N ALA A 235 12.69 9.45 -4.50
CA ALA A 235 13.02 10.42 -5.54
C ALA A 235 11.92 11.47 -5.84
N LYS A 236 10.67 11.26 -5.37
CA LYS A 236 9.53 12.17 -5.63
C LYS A 236 8.71 12.49 -4.38
N GLY A 237 9.34 12.50 -3.22
CA GLY A 237 8.75 12.96 -1.97
C GLY A 237 8.96 12.00 -0.82
N VAL A 238 8.15 12.16 0.23
CA VAL A 238 8.14 11.26 1.38
C VAL A 238 6.87 10.44 1.39
N GLY A 239 7.02 9.11 1.41
CA GLY A 239 5.94 8.18 1.72
C GLY A 239 5.82 7.95 3.21
N CYS A 240 4.60 7.72 3.70
CA CYS A 240 4.31 7.39 5.07
C CYS A 240 3.25 6.29 5.10
N ILE A 241 3.48 5.21 5.84
CA ILE A 241 2.48 4.15 6.05
C ILE A 241 2.25 4.04 7.56
N GLU A 242 1.10 4.54 7.99
CA GLU A 242 0.59 4.43 9.36
C GLU A 242 -0.14 3.10 9.54
N GLN A 243 -0.08 2.55 10.75
CA GLN A 243 -0.80 1.32 11.12
C GLN A 243 -1.72 1.52 12.33
N PRO A 244 -2.67 2.48 12.29
CA PRO A 244 -3.55 2.72 13.42
C PRO A 244 -4.33 1.46 13.79
N LEU A 245 -4.41 1.23 15.10
CA LEU A 245 -5.32 0.25 15.66
C LEU A 245 -6.76 0.76 15.50
N MET A 246 -7.61 -0.03 14.84
CA MET A 246 -9.01 0.33 14.67
C MET A 246 -9.91 -0.90 14.62
N LYS A 247 -11.20 -0.72 14.86
CA LYS A 247 -12.17 -1.81 14.74
C LYS A 247 -12.46 -2.11 13.28
N LEU A 248 -12.77 -3.39 12.99
CA LEU A 248 -13.24 -3.78 11.67
C LEU A 248 -14.49 -3.01 11.23
N SER A 249 -15.42 -2.72 12.15
CA SER A 249 -16.61 -1.92 11.86
C SER A 249 -16.29 -0.47 11.48
N GLU A 250 -15.28 0.13 12.11
CA GLU A 250 -14.82 1.48 11.76
C GLU A 250 -14.17 1.50 10.38
N LYS A 251 -13.41 0.45 10.04
CA LYS A 251 -12.82 0.29 8.71
C LYS A 251 -13.88 0.08 7.64
N ALA A 252 -14.86 -0.78 7.90
CA ALA A 252 -15.99 -1.02 7.00
C ALA A 252 -16.78 0.25 6.73
N ARG A 253 -17.10 1.02 7.78
CA ARG A 253 -17.82 2.29 7.64
C ARG A 253 -17.12 3.30 6.74
N LYS A 254 -15.79 3.43 6.85
CA LYS A 254 -15.00 4.31 5.94
C LYS A 254 -15.11 3.88 4.47
N LEU A 255 -15.08 2.56 4.21
CA LEU A 255 -15.23 2.03 2.85
C LEU A 255 -16.67 2.22 2.32
N GLU A 256 -17.67 2.06 3.18
CA GLU A 256 -19.08 2.30 2.84
C GLU A 256 -19.36 3.77 2.53
N GLU A 257 -18.76 4.70 3.27
CA GLU A 257 -18.82 6.15 3.00
C GLU A 257 -18.19 6.49 1.63
N ASP A 258 -17.06 5.87 1.31
CA ASP A 258 -16.40 6.02 0.00
C ASP A 258 -17.30 5.47 -1.13
N ILE A 259 -17.92 4.29 -0.91
CA ILE A 259 -18.90 3.70 -1.83
C ILE A 259 -20.08 4.64 -2.05
N ASP A 260 -20.68 5.15 -0.97
CA ASP A 260 -21.88 5.98 -1.05
C ASP A 260 -21.61 7.32 -1.74
N LYS A 261 -20.42 7.87 -1.55
CA LYS A 261 -20.00 9.13 -2.18
C LYS A 261 -19.60 8.95 -3.64
N HIS A 262 -18.81 7.93 -3.95
CA HIS A 262 -18.13 7.85 -5.25
C HIS A 262 -18.73 6.79 -6.17
N HIS A 263 -19.19 5.65 -5.64
CA HIS A 263 -19.47 4.46 -6.42
C HIS A 263 -20.97 4.21 -6.68
N ARG A 264 -21.88 4.96 -6.06
CA ARG A 264 -23.33 4.81 -6.27
C ARG A 264 -23.77 5.46 -7.58
N ARG A 265 -24.44 4.66 -8.42
CA ARG A 265 -25.06 5.14 -9.67
C ARG A 265 -26.57 4.94 -9.64
N THR A 266 -27.28 5.86 -10.31
CA THR A 266 -28.74 5.89 -10.47
C THR A 266 -29.51 6.04 -9.15
N LEU A 267 -30.82 6.23 -9.23
CA LEU A 267 -31.70 6.26 -8.06
C LEU A 267 -31.76 4.91 -7.32
N TYR A 268 -31.37 3.80 -7.98
CA TYR A 268 -31.39 2.46 -7.40
C TYR A 268 -30.11 2.12 -6.60
N GLY A 269 -29.06 2.94 -6.71
CA GLY A 269 -27.86 2.81 -5.89
C GLY A 269 -26.95 1.64 -6.25
N TYR A 270 -26.85 1.27 -7.53
CA TYR A 270 -25.88 0.27 -8.01
C TYR A 270 -24.46 0.69 -7.64
N VAL A 271 -23.65 -0.27 -7.21
CA VAL A 271 -22.23 -0.07 -6.88
C VAL A 271 -21.41 -0.37 -8.12
N ILE A 272 -20.60 0.58 -8.58
CA ILE A 272 -19.79 0.46 -9.79
C ILE A 272 -18.37 0.99 -9.59
N GLY A 273 -17.50 0.85 -10.58
CA GLY A 273 -16.20 1.52 -10.59
C GLY A 273 -16.36 3.05 -10.67
N ALA A 274 -15.51 3.75 -9.92
CA ALA A 274 -15.34 5.19 -10.04
C ALA A 274 -13.95 5.46 -10.61
N HIS A 275 -13.88 6.29 -11.65
CA HIS A 275 -12.63 6.66 -12.30
C HIS A 275 -12.20 8.04 -11.84
N LEU A 276 -10.96 8.16 -11.37
CA LEU A 276 -10.39 9.45 -11.00
C LEU A 276 -9.86 10.13 -12.27
N LYS A 277 -10.14 11.42 -12.42
CA LYS A 277 -9.59 12.23 -13.53
C LYS A 277 -8.07 12.29 -13.47
N ASN A 278 -7.53 12.47 -12.27
CA ASN A 278 -6.09 12.44 -11.99
C ASN A 278 -5.81 11.33 -10.96
N PRO A 279 -4.82 10.44 -11.19
CA PRO A 279 -4.49 9.38 -10.23
C PRO A 279 -4.20 9.91 -8.83
N GLY A 280 -4.92 9.39 -7.83
CA GLY A 280 -4.74 9.77 -6.42
C GLY A 280 -5.54 11.00 -5.97
N ASP A 281 -6.09 11.79 -6.89
CA ASP A 281 -6.98 12.91 -6.58
C ASP A 281 -8.44 12.42 -6.56
N ARG A 282 -9.05 12.42 -5.38
CA ARG A 282 -10.44 11.98 -5.15
C ARG A 282 -11.46 13.13 -5.22
N SER A 283 -11.03 14.35 -5.54
CA SER A 283 -11.93 15.51 -5.61
C SER A 283 -12.79 15.49 -6.87
N GLU A 284 -12.26 14.96 -7.97
CA GLU A 284 -12.96 14.79 -9.24
C GLU A 284 -12.98 13.31 -9.65
N TRP A 285 -14.18 12.74 -9.76
CA TRP A 285 -14.38 11.37 -10.22
C TRP A 285 -15.54 11.32 -11.23
N SER A 286 -15.49 10.32 -12.10
CA SER A 286 -16.57 9.97 -13.01
C SER A 286 -17.04 8.55 -12.78
N ASN A 287 -18.34 8.37 -13.01
CA ASN A 287 -19.00 7.08 -12.98
C ASN A 287 -19.37 6.73 -14.43
N GLU A 288 -18.93 5.58 -14.89
CA GLU A 288 -19.22 5.09 -16.24
C GLU A 288 -20.33 4.05 -16.18
N ASP A 289 -21.22 4.05 -17.17
CA ASP A 289 -22.05 2.88 -17.40
C ASP A 289 -21.19 1.79 -18.04
N ASN A 290 -20.79 0.82 -17.21
CA ASN A 290 -20.11 -0.37 -17.71
C ASN A 290 -21.14 -1.41 -18.17
N ASP A 291 -20.63 -2.55 -18.65
CA ASP A 291 -21.44 -3.68 -19.09
C ASP A 291 -21.97 -4.54 -17.93
N ASN A 292 -21.88 -4.10 -16.66
CA ASN A 292 -22.29 -4.89 -15.50
C ASN A 292 -22.57 -4.08 -14.22
N ASP A 293 -23.83 -3.75 -13.98
CA ASP A 293 -24.30 -3.18 -12.70
C ASP A 293 -24.48 -4.23 -11.59
N GLY A 294 -24.53 -5.52 -11.95
CA GLY A 294 -24.91 -6.59 -11.03
C GLY A 294 -23.77 -7.12 -10.15
N LEU A 295 -22.55 -7.23 -10.70
CA LEU A 295 -21.44 -7.92 -10.01
C LEU A 295 -21.07 -7.24 -8.68
N TRP A 296 -20.63 -5.99 -8.74
CA TRP A 296 -20.19 -5.25 -7.55
C TRP A 296 -21.33 -4.98 -6.59
N THR A 297 -22.53 -4.67 -7.11
CA THR A 297 -23.75 -4.52 -6.30
C THR A 297 -24.08 -5.80 -5.53
N GLY A 298 -23.95 -6.97 -6.14
CA GLY A 298 -24.18 -8.26 -5.49
C GLY A 298 -23.13 -8.62 -4.46
N MET A 299 -21.84 -8.39 -4.75
CA MET A 299 -20.76 -8.59 -3.77
C MET A 299 -20.95 -7.69 -2.56
N TYR A 300 -21.28 -6.42 -2.79
CA TYR A 300 -21.59 -5.45 -1.75
C TYR A 300 -22.82 -5.87 -0.93
N GLY A 301 -23.92 -6.23 -1.58
CA GLY A 301 -25.14 -6.70 -0.90
C GLY A 301 -24.92 -7.95 -0.07
N ALA A 302 -24.10 -8.90 -0.54
CA ALA A 302 -23.70 -10.07 0.23
C ALA A 302 -22.87 -9.67 1.47
N GLY A 303 -21.94 -8.72 1.32
CA GLY A 303 -21.18 -8.15 2.43
C GLY A 303 -22.07 -7.56 3.51
N GLU A 304 -23.09 -6.78 3.12
CA GLU A 304 -24.09 -6.20 4.03
C GLU A 304 -24.96 -7.28 4.71
N CYS A 305 -25.30 -8.37 4.01
CA CYS A 305 -25.97 -9.52 4.62
C CYS A 305 -25.11 -10.17 5.72
N PHE A 306 -23.81 -10.38 5.46
CA PHE A 306 -22.89 -10.92 6.46
C PHE A 306 -22.71 -9.95 7.63
N ALA A 307 -22.58 -8.66 7.35
CA ALA A 307 -22.49 -7.62 8.38
C ALA A 307 -23.74 -7.61 9.27
N TYR A 308 -24.95 -7.69 8.68
CA TYR A 308 -26.18 -7.82 9.45
C TYR A 308 -26.23 -9.13 10.26
N GLY A 309 -25.82 -10.26 9.68
CA GLY A 309 -25.76 -11.54 10.37
C GLY A 309 -24.88 -11.49 11.63
N ALA A 310 -23.70 -10.85 11.53
CA ALA A 310 -22.76 -10.76 12.63
C ALA A 310 -23.15 -9.70 13.68
N THR A 311 -23.73 -8.57 13.26
CA THR A 311 -23.98 -7.40 14.15
C THR A 311 -25.41 -7.32 14.66
N ASN A 312 -26.37 -7.88 13.91
CA ASN A 312 -27.79 -7.60 14.00
C ASN A 312 -28.16 -6.10 13.90
N ASP A 313 -27.31 -5.28 13.26
CA ASP A 313 -27.56 -3.85 13.05
C ASP A 313 -28.55 -3.61 11.89
N PRO A 314 -29.73 -3.00 12.13
CA PRO A 314 -30.69 -2.68 11.08
C PRO A 314 -30.11 -1.85 9.92
N TYR A 315 -29.05 -1.08 10.15
CA TYR A 315 -28.34 -0.33 9.11
C TYR A 315 -27.88 -1.24 7.96
N HIS A 316 -27.19 -2.33 8.29
CA HIS A 316 -26.69 -3.29 7.29
C HIS A 316 -27.83 -4.04 6.59
N LYS A 317 -28.90 -4.37 7.33
CA LYS A 317 -30.09 -5.01 6.76
C LYS A 317 -30.75 -4.15 5.68
N GLU A 318 -30.89 -2.85 5.94
CA GLU A 318 -31.50 -1.92 4.98
C GLU A 318 -30.63 -1.77 3.72
N ARG A 319 -29.31 -1.70 3.89
CA ARG A 319 -28.35 -1.64 2.76
C ARG A 319 -28.36 -2.91 1.91
N ALA A 320 -28.36 -4.08 2.55
CA ALA A 320 -28.52 -5.37 1.88
C ALA A 320 -29.84 -5.44 1.09
N LYS A 321 -30.94 -4.98 1.69
CA LYS A 321 -32.24 -4.92 1.01
C LYS A 321 -32.20 -4.00 -0.22
N LYS A 322 -31.61 -2.81 -0.13
CA LYS A 322 -31.46 -1.90 -1.27
C LYS A 322 -30.66 -2.54 -2.40
N ALA A 323 -29.53 -3.19 -2.07
CA ALA A 323 -28.73 -3.92 -3.07
C ALA A 323 -29.54 -5.05 -3.72
N PHE A 324 -30.28 -5.84 -2.94
CA PHE A 324 -31.16 -6.88 -3.46
C PHE A 324 -32.25 -6.33 -4.38
N GLU A 325 -32.90 -5.23 -4.00
CA GLU A 325 -33.93 -4.58 -4.83
C GLU A 325 -33.36 -4.05 -6.15
N ALA A 326 -32.15 -3.48 -6.13
CA ALA A 326 -31.44 -3.07 -7.35
C ALA A 326 -31.17 -4.27 -8.27
N LEU A 327 -30.70 -5.40 -7.74
CA LEU A 327 -30.49 -6.62 -8.53
C LEU A 327 -31.80 -7.22 -9.04
N ARG A 328 -32.86 -7.21 -8.22
CA ARG A 328 -34.19 -7.66 -8.61
C ARG A 328 -34.72 -6.82 -9.78
N PHE A 329 -34.51 -5.50 -9.74
CA PHE A 329 -34.91 -4.60 -10.81
C PHE A 329 -34.26 -4.97 -12.14
N LEU A 330 -32.98 -5.36 -12.16
CA LEU A 330 -32.32 -5.83 -13.40
C LEU A 330 -33.06 -7.01 -14.04
N SER A 331 -33.67 -7.89 -13.23
CA SER A 331 -34.45 -9.03 -13.74
C SER A 331 -35.87 -8.63 -14.20
N GLN A 332 -36.40 -7.53 -13.67
CA GLN A 332 -37.75 -7.06 -13.98
C GLN A 332 -37.77 -6.13 -15.20
N VAL A 333 -36.76 -5.27 -15.35
CA VAL A 333 -36.72 -4.23 -16.37
C VAL A 333 -36.63 -4.78 -17.80
N THR A 334 -36.22 -6.04 -17.97
CA THR A 334 -36.17 -6.71 -19.27
C THR A 334 -37.51 -7.26 -19.75
N GLN A 335 -38.56 -7.14 -18.93
CA GLN A 335 -39.89 -7.67 -19.21
C GLN A 335 -40.87 -6.53 -19.54
N GLY A 336 -41.95 -6.84 -20.26
CA GLY A 336 -43.03 -5.89 -20.53
C GLY A 336 -42.79 -4.90 -21.68
N GLY A 337 -41.63 -4.95 -22.33
CA GLY A 337 -41.34 -4.21 -23.56
C GLY A 337 -41.85 -4.90 -24.82
N GLU A 338 -41.67 -4.23 -25.97
CA GLU A 338 -42.00 -4.74 -27.32
C GLU A 338 -41.18 -5.98 -27.71
N HIS A 339 -39.97 -6.10 -27.15
CA HIS A 339 -39.05 -7.24 -27.32
C HIS A 339 -38.53 -7.71 -25.96
N PRO A 340 -39.37 -8.38 -25.14
CA PRO A 340 -38.96 -8.79 -23.81
C PRO A 340 -37.85 -9.85 -23.89
N ALA A 341 -36.87 -9.78 -23.00
CA ALA A 341 -35.88 -10.84 -22.89
C ALA A 341 -36.56 -12.15 -22.43
N PRO A 342 -36.02 -13.33 -22.79
CA PRO A 342 -36.50 -14.58 -22.22
C PRO A 342 -36.49 -14.51 -20.69
N ARG A 343 -37.49 -15.13 -20.05
CA ARG A 343 -37.57 -15.15 -18.58
C ARG A 343 -36.28 -15.72 -17.99
N GLY A 344 -35.75 -15.03 -16.98
CA GLY A 344 -34.48 -15.40 -16.33
C GLY A 344 -33.24 -14.71 -16.91
N PHE A 345 -33.37 -13.88 -17.95
CA PHE A 345 -32.28 -13.05 -18.46
C PHE A 345 -32.37 -11.62 -17.91
N PRO A 346 -31.54 -11.27 -16.89
CA PRO A 346 -31.52 -9.92 -16.34
C PRO A 346 -30.82 -8.94 -17.29
N ALA A 347 -31.16 -7.66 -17.15
CA ALA A 347 -30.41 -6.58 -17.73
C ALA A 347 -29.00 -6.59 -17.13
N ARG A 348 -27.99 -6.39 -17.98
CA ARG A 348 -26.61 -6.32 -17.53
C ARG A 348 -26.27 -4.96 -16.91
N SER A 349 -26.88 -3.90 -17.43
CA SER A 349 -26.71 -2.52 -16.98
C SER A 349 -27.93 -1.71 -17.37
N ILE A 350 -28.24 -0.65 -16.63
CA ILE A 350 -29.32 0.27 -16.95
C ILE A 350 -28.80 1.71 -17.12
N ARG A 351 -29.51 2.52 -17.91
CA ARG A 351 -29.26 3.97 -18.04
C ARG A 351 -30.58 4.74 -17.92
N PRO A 352 -30.55 5.97 -17.35
CA PRO A 352 -31.71 6.85 -17.38
C PRO A 352 -32.13 7.17 -18.82
N ALA A 353 -33.43 7.13 -19.10
CA ALA A 353 -33.95 7.45 -20.44
C ALA A 353 -33.76 8.92 -20.83
N SER A 354 -33.57 9.82 -19.85
CA SER A 354 -33.30 11.24 -20.03
C SER A 354 -31.83 11.57 -20.32
N GLY A 355 -30.93 10.58 -20.22
CA GLY A 355 -29.51 10.76 -20.50
C GLY A 355 -29.19 10.82 -22.00
N PRO A 356 -27.95 11.17 -22.37
CA PRO A 356 -27.47 11.08 -23.75
C PRO A 356 -27.63 9.66 -24.28
N ASP A 357 -28.10 9.52 -25.53
CA ASP A 357 -28.22 8.21 -26.17
C ASP A 357 -26.84 7.70 -26.59
N PRO A 358 -26.34 6.61 -25.98
CA PRO A 358 -25.00 6.16 -26.29
C PRO A 358 -24.86 5.49 -27.65
N ASN A 359 -25.96 5.14 -28.31
CA ASN A 359 -25.88 4.65 -29.69
C ASN A 359 -25.47 5.75 -30.69
N VAL A 360 -25.59 7.03 -30.31
CA VAL A 360 -25.17 8.14 -31.18
C VAL A 360 -23.75 8.64 -30.89
N SER A 361 -23.23 8.42 -29.67
CA SER A 361 -21.94 8.97 -29.24
C SER A 361 -20.87 7.90 -29.00
N GLU A 362 -21.21 6.80 -28.34
CA GLU A 362 -20.26 5.84 -27.75
C GLU A 362 -20.23 4.52 -28.51
N TYR A 363 -21.40 3.97 -28.83
CA TYR A 363 -21.59 2.66 -29.47
C TYR A 363 -22.21 2.81 -30.86
N THR A 364 -21.55 3.61 -31.71
CA THR A 364 -21.93 3.74 -33.13
C THR A 364 -21.44 2.54 -33.92
N ALA A 365 -22.12 2.24 -35.04
CA ALA A 365 -21.72 1.14 -35.91
C ALA A 365 -20.32 1.38 -36.52
N GLU A 366 -19.93 2.64 -36.72
CA GLU A 366 -18.62 3.07 -37.22
C GLU A 366 -17.51 2.75 -36.22
N LYS A 367 -17.71 3.07 -34.93
CA LYS A 367 -16.74 2.76 -33.87
C LYS A 367 -16.57 1.25 -33.69
N ASP A 368 -17.67 0.48 -33.77
CA ASP A 368 -17.60 -0.98 -33.72
C ASP A 368 -16.82 -1.56 -34.91
N LYS A 369 -16.98 -0.99 -36.12
CA LYS A 369 -16.18 -1.39 -37.30
C LYS A 369 -14.70 -1.08 -37.10
N GLU A 370 -14.40 0.14 -36.66
CA GLU A 370 -13.02 0.59 -36.41
C GLU A 370 -12.32 -0.27 -35.35
N HIS A 371 -13.01 -0.57 -34.23
CA HIS A 371 -12.47 -1.43 -33.18
C HIS A 371 -12.22 -2.86 -33.71
N ARG A 372 -13.12 -3.37 -34.54
CA ARG A 372 -12.95 -4.69 -35.15
C ARG A 372 -11.75 -4.77 -36.08
N GLU A 373 -11.56 -3.73 -36.89
CA GLU A 373 -10.49 -3.67 -37.88
C GLU A 373 -9.12 -3.47 -37.22
N ASN A 374 -9.06 -2.69 -36.14
CA ASN A 374 -7.80 -2.22 -35.56
C ASN A 374 -7.40 -2.91 -34.25
N GLN A 375 -8.34 -3.51 -33.51
CA GLN A 375 -8.08 -4.03 -32.15
C GLN A 375 -8.51 -5.49 -31.96
N ASP A 376 -9.76 -5.83 -32.28
CA ASP A 376 -10.30 -7.19 -32.08
C ASP A 376 -11.09 -7.67 -33.32
N PRO A 377 -10.48 -8.50 -34.20
CA PRO A 377 -11.15 -9.02 -35.39
C PRO A 377 -12.46 -9.79 -35.13
N LEU A 378 -12.70 -10.26 -33.91
CA LEU A 378 -13.91 -10.97 -33.50
C LEU A 378 -15.00 -10.04 -32.93
N TRP A 379 -14.71 -8.74 -32.82
CA TRP A 379 -15.66 -7.76 -32.30
C TRP A 379 -16.95 -7.76 -33.11
N LYS A 380 -18.10 -7.76 -32.43
CA LYS A 380 -19.40 -7.75 -33.09
C LYS A 380 -19.88 -6.32 -33.28
N ILE A 381 -20.30 -6.00 -34.50
CA ILE A 381 -21.00 -4.75 -34.79
C ILE A 381 -22.45 -4.92 -34.35
N ILE A 382 -22.85 -4.20 -33.30
CA ILE A 382 -24.19 -4.30 -32.72
C ILE A 382 -24.77 -2.89 -32.68
N HIS A 383 -25.83 -2.64 -33.47
CA HIS A 383 -26.49 -1.34 -33.50
C HIS A 383 -28.02 -1.46 -33.69
N PRO A 384 -28.84 -0.80 -32.84
CA PRO A 384 -28.43 -0.10 -31.61
C PRO A 384 -27.94 -1.12 -30.56
N ARG A 385 -26.86 -0.79 -29.85
CA ARG A 385 -26.37 -1.57 -28.71
C ARG A 385 -27.22 -1.36 -27.45
N TRP A 386 -27.81 -0.17 -27.32
CA TRP A 386 -28.67 0.23 -26.21
C TRP A 386 -30.08 0.60 -26.69
N PRO A 387 -31.02 -0.34 -26.85
CA PRO A 387 -32.31 -0.01 -27.42
C PRO A 387 -33.08 0.94 -26.47
N ARG A 388 -33.69 2.02 -26.99
CA ARG A 388 -34.32 3.09 -26.18
C ARG A 388 -35.58 2.66 -25.40
N ARG A 389 -36.00 1.40 -25.45
CA ARG A 389 -37.21 0.89 -24.77
C ARG A 389 -36.96 -0.25 -23.78
N TRP A 390 -35.78 -0.23 -23.14
CA TRP A 390 -35.49 -1.04 -21.94
C TRP A 390 -35.61 -0.22 -20.65
N ALA A 391 -36.11 1.02 -20.73
CA ALA A 391 -36.44 1.83 -19.57
C ALA A 391 -37.96 1.81 -19.39
N VAL A 392 -38.43 1.19 -18.31
CA VAL A 392 -39.74 1.54 -17.77
C VAL A 392 -39.68 3.03 -17.45
N VAL A 393 -40.52 3.82 -18.10
CA VAL A 393 -40.74 5.22 -17.76
C VAL A 393 -41.36 5.23 -16.36
N LEU A 394 -40.53 5.46 -15.34
CA LEU A 394 -41.02 6.00 -14.08
C LEU A 394 -40.96 7.51 -14.24
N GLU A 395 -42.08 8.10 -14.66
CA GLU A 395 -42.35 9.49 -14.30
C GLU A 395 -42.30 9.56 -12.76
N VAL A 396 -41.51 10.51 -12.25
CA VAL A 396 -41.55 10.90 -10.83
C VAL A 396 -42.74 11.79 -10.60
#